data_AF-W4VMI6-F1
#
_entry.id   AF-W4VMI6-F1
#
_cell.length_a   1.000
_cell.length_b   1.000
_cell.length_c   1.000
_cell.angle_alpha   90.00
_cell.angle_beta   90.00
_cell.angle_gamma   90.00
#
_symmetry.space_group_name_H-M   'P 1'
#
loop_
_entity.id
_entity.type
_entity.pdbx_description
1 polymer ?
#
loop_
_entity_poly.entity_id
_entity_poly.type
_entity_poly.pdbx_seq_one_letter_code
_entity_poly.pdbx_strand_id
1 'polypeptide(L)'
;MTEQEFLAGYGAAQAVPGPLFTFAAYLGTIIAGIPGGLLATFAIFLPAFLLIIGTLPFWNALRQIPSIRGALISVNAAVVGLLIAAFYQPIWTSTITETKDFILAVILFSLLAFWKLPSWIIVIIGLIGGILLPYLPI
;
A
#
# COMPACT_ATOMS: atom_id res chain seq x y z
N MET A 1 -1.20 20.25 20.74
CA MET A 1 -1.58 18.85 20.50
C MET A 1 -1.84 18.18 21.84
N THR A 2 -3.00 17.60 22.02
CA THR A 2 -3.36 16.78 23.19
C THR A 2 -3.00 15.31 22.96
N GLU A 3 -2.92 14.51 24.03
CA GLU A 3 -2.71 13.07 23.93
C GLU A 3 -3.81 12.38 23.10
N GLN A 4 -5.06 12.85 23.23
CA GLN A 4 -6.20 12.34 22.47
C GLN A 4 -6.07 12.61 20.96
N GLU A 5 -5.62 13.81 20.55
CA GLU A 5 -5.36 14.13 19.14
C GLU A 5 -4.25 13.24 18.56
N PHE A 6 -3.16 13.04 19.31
CA PHE A 6 -2.08 12.17 18.89
C PHE A 6 -2.54 10.72 18.69
N LEU A 7 -3.24 10.15 19.68
CA LEU A 7 -3.75 8.78 19.63
C LEU A 7 -4.80 8.60 18.53
N ALA A 8 -5.67 9.58 18.32
CA ALA A 8 -6.67 9.56 17.25
C ALA A 8 -6.00 9.53 15.86
N GLY A 9 -5.01 10.41 15.63
CA GLY A 9 -4.25 10.40 14.38
C GLY A 9 -3.44 9.14 14.16
N TYR A 10 -2.82 8.61 15.23
CA TYR A 10 -2.06 7.36 15.18
C TYR A 10 -2.97 6.18 14.83
N GLY A 11 -4.12 6.08 15.49
CA GLY A 11 -5.14 5.06 15.17
C GLY A 11 -5.66 5.18 13.74
N ALA A 12 -5.95 6.41 13.28
CA ALA A 12 -6.39 6.65 11.91
C ALA A 12 -5.32 6.27 10.87
N ALA A 13 -4.06 6.59 11.13
CA ALA A 13 -2.94 6.21 10.25
C ALA A 13 -2.76 4.69 10.18
N GLN A 14 -2.98 3.98 11.28
CA GLN A 14 -2.91 2.51 11.35
C GLN A 14 -4.10 1.81 10.67
N ALA A 15 -5.25 2.49 10.54
CA ALA A 15 -6.42 1.97 9.83
C ALA A 15 -6.24 1.95 8.31
N VAL A 16 -5.37 2.81 7.77
CA VAL A 16 -5.04 2.82 6.35
C VAL A 16 -3.86 1.86 6.11
N PRO A 17 -4.00 0.83 5.27
CA PRO A 17 -2.89 -0.02 4.92
C PRO A 17 -1.84 0.80 4.17
N GLY A 18 -0.67 1.01 4.77
CA GLY A 18 0.41 1.75 4.15
C GLY A 18 1.48 2.21 5.14
N PRO A 19 2.55 2.84 4.63
CA PRO A 19 3.57 3.44 5.48
C PRO A 19 3.01 4.64 6.25
N LEU A 20 3.49 4.85 7.47
CA LEU A 20 3.10 5.92 8.40
C LEU A 20 3.43 7.35 7.92
N PHE A 21 3.75 7.57 6.65
CA PHE A 21 4.10 8.88 6.11
C PHE A 21 2.92 9.88 6.18
N THR A 22 1.69 9.38 6.06
CA THR A 22 0.45 10.17 6.23
C THR A 22 0.30 10.73 7.64
N PHE A 23 0.87 10.05 8.65
CA PHE A 23 0.85 10.53 10.03
C PHE A 23 1.71 11.80 10.21
N ALA A 24 2.80 11.94 9.47
CA ALA A 24 3.61 13.16 9.51
C ALA A 24 2.83 14.38 8.99
N ALA A 25 2.06 14.21 7.91
CA ALA A 25 1.18 15.25 7.39
C ALA A 25 0.11 15.64 8.42
N TYR A 26 -0.52 14.65 9.06
CA TYR A 26 -1.49 14.86 10.14
C TYR A 26 -0.88 15.67 11.30
N LEU A 27 0.27 15.24 11.83
CA LEU A 27 0.94 15.94 12.93
C LEU A 27 1.30 17.38 12.54
N GLY A 28 1.82 17.58 11.33
CA GLY A 28 2.09 18.91 10.80
C GLY A 28 0.83 19.78 10.78
N THR A 29 -0.30 19.22 10.37
CA THR A 29 -1.59 19.93 10.34
C THR A 29 -2.12 20.28 11.72
N ILE A 30 -2.01 19.37 12.69
CA ILE A 30 -2.45 19.64 14.07
C ILE A 30 -1.57 20.69 14.76
N ILE A 31 -0.27 20.73 14.44
CA ILE A 31 0.67 21.67 15.07
C ILE A 31 0.58 23.08 14.48
N ALA A 32 0.49 23.21 13.15
CA ALA A 32 0.61 24.50 12.47
C ALA A 32 -0.38 24.69 11.30
N GLY A 33 -1.50 23.97 11.32
CA GLY A 33 -2.52 24.03 10.28
C GLY A 33 -2.03 23.49 8.92
N ILE A 34 -2.76 23.81 7.85
CA ILE A 34 -2.43 23.35 6.49
C ILE A 34 -0.96 23.60 6.11
N PRO A 35 -0.34 24.77 6.38
CA PRO A 35 1.07 25.00 6.09
C PRO A 35 2.01 24.03 6.80
N GLY A 36 1.72 23.70 8.07
CA GLY A 36 2.47 22.70 8.83
C GLY A 36 2.37 21.30 8.24
N GLY A 37 1.18 20.91 7.77
CA GLY A 37 0.97 19.63 7.09
C GLY A 37 1.74 19.54 5.78
N LEU A 38 1.73 20.60 4.97
CA LEU A 38 2.50 20.69 3.73
C LEU A 38 4.01 20.62 3.99
N LEU A 39 4.49 21.36 4.99
CA LEU A 39 5.91 21.34 5.37
C LEU A 39 6.34 19.97 5.88
N ALA A 40 5.55 19.33 6.75
CA ALA A 40 5.84 18.00 7.28
C ALA A 40 5.83 16.94 6.17
N THR A 41 4.88 17.04 5.22
CA THR A 41 4.83 16.19 4.03
C THR A 41 6.08 16.38 3.18
N PHE A 42 6.47 17.62 2.90
CA PHE A 42 7.70 17.87 2.13
C PHE A 42 8.93 17.32 2.85
N ALA A 43 9.06 17.58 4.15
CA ALA A 43 10.19 17.17 4.96
C ALA A 43 10.35 15.64 5.05
N ILE A 44 9.24 14.87 5.14
CA ILE A 44 9.34 13.40 5.24
C ILE A 44 9.77 12.76 3.91
N PHE A 45 9.41 13.35 2.77
CA PHE A 45 9.81 12.83 1.45
C PHE A 45 11.14 13.41 0.95
N LEU A 46 11.58 14.56 1.47
CA LEU A 46 12.78 15.25 1.02
C LEU A 46 14.04 14.36 0.98
N PRO A 47 14.37 13.53 1.98
CA PRO A 47 15.55 12.68 1.93
C PRO A 47 15.53 11.69 0.76
N ALA A 48 14.38 11.08 0.49
CA ALA A 48 14.21 10.16 -0.63
C ALA A 48 14.38 10.89 -1.97
N PHE A 49 13.81 12.09 -2.12
CA PHE A 49 14.00 12.91 -3.31
C PHE A 49 15.46 13.30 -3.52
N LEU A 50 16.16 13.72 -2.47
CA LEU A 50 17.58 14.07 -2.55
C LEU A 50 18.44 12.87 -2.92
N LEU A 51 18.14 11.67 -2.39
CA LEU A 51 18.83 10.45 -2.79
C LEU A 51 18.60 10.13 -4.26
N ILE A 52 17.37 10.24 -4.77
CA ILE A 52 17.08 9.98 -6.19
C ILE A 52 17.82 10.99 -7.06
N ILE A 53 17.64 12.30 -6.81
CA ILE A 53 18.25 13.36 -7.61
C ILE A 53 19.79 13.28 -7.55
N GLY A 54 20.35 12.97 -6.38
CA GLY A 54 21.80 12.83 -6.19
C GLY A 54 22.39 11.58 -6.86
N THR A 55 21.63 10.48 -6.93
CA THR A 55 22.12 9.21 -7.50
C THR A 55 21.85 9.06 -8.99
N LEU A 56 20.77 9.65 -9.51
CA LEU A 56 20.32 9.49 -10.89
C LEU A 56 21.40 9.82 -11.94
N PRO A 57 22.20 10.90 -11.83
CA PRO A 57 23.27 11.21 -12.78
C PRO A 57 24.35 10.13 -12.85
N PHE A 58 24.59 9.43 -11.74
CA PHE A 58 25.63 8.42 -11.60
C PHE A 58 25.09 6.99 -11.69
N TRP A 59 23.79 6.82 -11.98
CA TRP A 59 23.10 5.53 -11.89
C TRP A 59 23.77 4.44 -12.72
N ASN A 60 24.24 4.78 -13.92
CA ASN A 60 24.92 3.83 -14.81
C ASN A 60 26.25 3.31 -14.24
N ALA A 61 26.99 4.13 -13.49
CA ALA A 61 28.21 3.70 -12.82
C ALA A 61 27.89 2.92 -11.53
N LEU A 62 26.96 3.42 -10.72
CA LEU A 62 26.55 2.80 -9.46
C LEU A 62 26.01 1.39 -9.66
N ARG A 63 25.17 1.16 -10.68
CA ARG A 63 24.58 -0.17 -10.95
C ARG A 63 25.59 -1.23 -11.41
N GLN A 64 26.80 -0.83 -11.81
CA GLN A 64 27.88 -1.75 -12.17
C GLN A 64 28.65 -2.25 -10.94
N ILE A 65 28.55 -1.54 -9.80
CA ILE A 65 29.18 -1.95 -8.54
C ILE A 65 28.48 -3.21 -8.02
N PRO A 66 29.18 -4.34 -7.84
CA PRO A 66 28.56 -5.62 -7.45
C PRO A 66 27.76 -5.53 -6.15
N SER A 67 28.24 -4.77 -5.17
CA SER A 67 27.55 -4.55 -3.89
C SER A 67 26.21 -3.80 -4.07
N ILE A 68 26.18 -2.73 -4.86
CA ILE A 68 24.95 -1.97 -5.13
C ILE A 68 23.95 -2.83 -5.90
N ARG A 69 24.41 -3.56 -6.91
CA ARG A 69 23.56 -4.50 -7.66
C ARG A 69 22.97 -5.57 -6.72
N GLY A 70 23.78 -6.14 -5.83
CA GLY A 70 23.33 -7.09 -4.81
C GLY A 70 22.28 -6.47 -3.88
N ALA A 71 22.52 -5.27 -3.37
CA ALA A 71 21.57 -4.55 -2.53
C ALA A 71 20.24 -4.30 -3.24
N LEU A 72 20.25 -3.86 -4.51
CA LEU A 72 19.03 -3.65 -5.29
C LEU A 72 18.22 -4.93 -5.49
N ILE A 73 18.90 -6.06 -5.75
CA ILE A 73 18.24 -7.37 -5.86
C ILE A 73 17.61 -7.75 -4.52
N SER A 74 18.32 -7.58 -3.40
CA SER A 74 17.81 -7.86 -2.06
C SER A 74 16.63 -6.97 -1.69
N VAL A 75 16.66 -5.68 -2.05
CA VAL A 75 15.54 -4.75 -1.84
C VAL A 75 14.32 -5.21 -2.64
N ASN A 76 14.49 -5.54 -3.92
CA ASN A 76 13.38 -6.07 -4.73
C ASN A 76 12.83 -7.39 -4.17
N ALA A 77 13.70 -8.29 -3.71
CA ALA A 77 13.29 -9.54 -3.07
C ALA A 77 12.52 -9.29 -1.76
N ALA A 78 12.95 -8.33 -0.95
CA ALA A 78 12.25 -7.93 0.27
C ALA A 78 10.88 -7.32 -0.03
N VAL A 79 10.76 -6.49 -1.07
CA VAL A 79 9.47 -5.92 -1.50
C VAL A 79 8.53 -7.03 -1.97
N VAL A 80 8.99 -7.97 -2.81
CA VAL A 80 8.18 -9.10 -3.25
C VAL A 80 7.74 -9.96 -2.06
N GLY A 81 8.66 -10.26 -1.14
CA GLY A 81 8.34 -11.00 0.10
C GLY A 81 7.30 -10.28 0.95
N LEU A 82 7.42 -8.96 1.12
CA LEU A 82 6.45 -8.14 1.85
C LEU A 82 5.08 -8.13 1.17
N LEU A 83 5.03 -8.01 -0.16
CA LEU A 83 3.77 -8.04 -0.91
C LEU A 83 3.08 -9.41 -0.81
N ILE A 84 3.84 -10.50 -0.92
CA ILE A 84 3.32 -11.86 -0.71
C ILE A 84 2.84 -12.03 0.73
N ALA A 85 3.60 -11.55 1.71
CA ALA A 85 3.22 -11.63 3.12
C ALA A 85 1.91 -10.87 3.37
N ALA A 86 1.78 -9.63 2.88
CA ALA A 86 0.57 -8.83 3.00
C ALA A 86 -0.62 -9.45 2.24
N PHE A 87 -0.37 -10.04 1.08
CA PHE A 87 -1.38 -10.77 0.32
C PHE A 87 -1.88 -12.00 1.07
N TYR A 88 -0.99 -12.78 1.69
CA TYR A 88 -1.40 -13.93 2.50
C TYR A 88 -2.09 -13.49 3.80
N GLN A 89 -1.44 -12.62 4.59
CA GLN A 89 -1.93 -12.12 5.86
C GLN A 89 -1.82 -10.57 5.87
N PRO A 90 -2.92 -9.81 5.98
CA PRO A 90 -4.28 -10.26 6.33
C PRO A 90 -5.18 -10.55 5.13
N ILE A 91 -4.80 -10.22 3.88
CA ILE A 91 -5.77 -10.12 2.78
C ILE A 91 -6.45 -11.47 2.49
N TRP A 92 -5.68 -12.52 2.18
CA TRP A 92 -6.21 -13.84 1.85
C TRP A 92 -6.95 -14.46 3.04
N THR A 93 -6.29 -14.52 4.19
CA THR A 93 -6.82 -15.21 5.39
C THR A 93 -8.06 -14.55 6.00
N SER A 94 -8.26 -13.24 5.79
CA SER A 94 -9.48 -12.55 6.25
C SER A 94 -10.61 -12.51 5.23
N THR A 95 -10.30 -12.73 3.94
CA THR A 95 -11.29 -12.57 2.85
C THR A 95 -11.79 -13.91 2.31
N ILE A 96 -10.93 -14.94 2.25
CA ILE A 96 -11.28 -16.24 1.68
C ILE A 96 -11.52 -17.22 2.83
N THR A 97 -12.76 -17.26 3.32
CA THR A 97 -13.15 -18.10 4.46
C THR A 97 -13.94 -19.32 4.05
N GLU A 98 -14.77 -19.19 3.01
CA GLU A 98 -15.64 -20.23 2.49
C GLU A 98 -15.34 -20.53 1.01
N THR A 99 -15.81 -21.69 0.53
CA THR A 99 -15.69 -22.09 -0.89
C THR A 99 -16.27 -21.04 -1.84
N LYS A 100 -17.35 -20.37 -1.44
CA LYS A 100 -18.03 -19.33 -2.23
C LYS A 100 -17.17 -18.07 -2.42
N ASP A 101 -16.40 -17.67 -1.40
CA ASP A 101 -15.47 -16.54 -1.46
C ASP A 101 -14.34 -16.85 -2.46
N PHE A 102 -13.84 -18.09 -2.41
CA PHE A 102 -12.82 -18.57 -3.34
C PHE A 102 -13.30 -18.55 -4.80
N ILE A 103 -14.53 -19.01 -5.06
CA ILE A 103 -15.13 -18.98 -6.40
C ILE A 103 -15.22 -17.53 -6.90
N LEU A 104 -15.72 -16.60 -6.08
CA LEU A 104 -15.80 -15.19 -6.46
C LEU A 104 -14.40 -14.61 -6.74
N ALA A 105 -13.41 -14.91 -5.91
CA ALA A 105 -12.04 -14.45 -6.12
C ALA A 105 -11.45 -14.96 -7.45
N VAL A 106 -11.69 -16.22 -7.81
CA VAL A 106 -11.25 -16.80 -9.09
C VAL A 106 -11.95 -16.12 -10.28
N ILE A 107 -13.25 -15.81 -10.17
CA ILE A 107 -13.99 -15.09 -11.20
C ILE A 107 -13.42 -13.67 -11.37
N LEU A 108 -13.26 -12.92 -10.28
CA LEU A 108 -12.72 -11.55 -10.32
C LEU A 108 -11.29 -11.53 -10.86
N PHE A 109 -10.45 -12.48 -10.45
CA PHE A 109 -9.09 -12.63 -10.98
C PHE A 109 -9.10 -12.94 -12.48
N SER A 110 -10.01 -13.82 -12.94
CA SER A 110 -10.12 -14.17 -14.36
C SER A 110 -10.55 -12.98 -15.21
N LEU A 111 -11.52 -12.20 -14.72
CA LEU A 111 -11.96 -10.95 -15.36
C LEU A 111 -10.81 -9.92 -15.46
N LEU A 112 -9.95 -9.85 -14.43
CA LEU A 112 -8.77 -8.99 -14.46
C LEU A 112 -7.69 -9.49 -15.42
N ALA A 113 -7.33 -10.78 -15.33
CA ALA A 113 -6.16 -11.34 -15.99
C ALA A 113 -6.40 -11.61 -17.49
N PHE A 114 -7.58 -12.12 -17.85
CA PHE A 114 -7.88 -12.54 -19.22
C PHE A 114 -8.69 -11.50 -19.99
N TRP A 115 -9.74 -10.94 -19.36
CA TRP A 115 -10.58 -9.92 -19.99
C TRP A 115 -10.03 -8.50 -19.85
N LYS A 116 -8.99 -8.31 -19.02
CA LYS A 116 -8.35 -7.01 -18.78
C LYS A 116 -9.36 -5.90 -18.45
N LEU A 117 -10.41 -6.26 -17.72
CA LEU A 117 -11.39 -5.27 -17.28
C LEU A 117 -10.69 -4.25 -16.37
N PRO A 118 -11.05 -2.96 -16.47
CA PRO A 118 -10.54 -1.94 -15.56
C PRO A 118 -10.77 -2.33 -14.10
N SER A 119 -9.76 -2.13 -13.25
CA SER A 119 -9.82 -2.55 -11.83
C SER A 119 -11.03 -1.97 -11.08
N TRP A 120 -11.49 -0.77 -11.43
CA TRP A 120 -12.66 -0.15 -10.79
C TRP A 120 -13.96 -0.94 -11.07
N ILE A 121 -14.11 -1.55 -12.25
CA ILE A 121 -15.26 -2.42 -12.56
C ILE A 121 -15.21 -3.67 -11.68
N ILE A 122 -14.03 -4.25 -11.54
CA ILE A 122 -13.81 -5.47 -10.74
C ILE A 122 -14.13 -5.22 -9.27
N VAL A 123 -13.76 -4.05 -8.75
CA VAL A 123 -14.13 -3.64 -7.39
C VAL A 123 -15.65 -3.53 -7.23
N ILE A 124 -16.36 -2.95 -8.19
CA ILE A 124 -17.83 -2.86 -8.15
C ILE A 124 -18.48 -4.25 -8.19
N ILE A 125 -18.02 -5.12 -9.10
CA ILE A 125 -18.52 -6.51 -9.19
C ILE A 125 -18.22 -7.27 -7.91
N GLY A 126 -17.02 -7.13 -7.35
CA GLY A 126 -16.62 -7.77 -6.10
C GLY A 126 -17.43 -7.28 -4.90
N LEU A 127 -17.72 -5.97 -4.81
CA LEU A 127 -18.58 -5.41 -3.78
C LEU A 127 -20.00 -6.00 -3.86
N ILE A 128 -20.62 -5.97 -5.04
CA ILE A 128 -21.97 -6.49 -5.25
C ILE A 128 -22.00 -8.01 -4.99
N GLY A 129 -21.01 -8.74 -5.52
CA GLY A 129 -20.86 -10.18 -5.33
C GLY A 129 -20.70 -10.55 -3.86
N GLY A 130 -19.85 -9.84 -3.12
CA GLY A 130 -19.63 -10.05 -1.69
C GLY A 130 -20.88 -9.79 -0.84
N ILE A 131 -21.70 -8.80 -1.19
CA ILE A 131 -22.96 -8.52 -0.49
C ILE A 131 -24.03 -9.57 -0.80
N LEU A 132 -24.10 -10.06 -2.05
CA LEU A 132 -25.12 -11.03 -2.47
C LEU A 132 -24.78 -12.49 -2.09
N LEU A 133 -23.50 -12.83 -2.01
CA LEU A 133 -22.98 -14.16 -1.71
C LEU A 133 -23.61 -14.84 -0.48
N PRO A 134 -23.79 -14.16 0.67
CA PRO A 134 -24.43 -14.76 1.84
C PRO A 134 -25.89 -15.18 1.64
N TYR A 135 -26.58 -14.63 0.64
CA TYR A 135 -27.99 -14.91 0.36
C TYR A 135 -28.21 -16.01 -0.68
N LEU A 136 -27.14 -16.48 -1.34
CA LEU A 136 -27.22 -17.56 -2.32
C LEU A 136 -27.23 -18.92 -1.60
N PRO A 137 -28.19 -19.83 -1.92
CA PRO A 137 -28.34 -21.11 -1.23
C PRO A 137 -27.35 -22.19 -1.72
N ILE A 138 -26.14 -21.78 -2.14
CA ILE A 138 -25.11 -22.64 -2.76
C ILE A 138 -24.06 -23.01 -1.71
#